data_AF-A0A109MTX9-F1
#
_entry.id   AF-A0A109MTX9-F1
#
_cell.length_a   1.000
_cell.length_b   1.000
_cell.length_c   1.000
_cell.angle_alpha   90.00
_cell.angle_beta   90.00
_cell.angle_gamma   90.00
#
_symmetry.space_group_name_H-M   'P 1'
#
loop_
_entity.id
_entity.type
_entity.pdbx_description
1 polymer ?
#
loop_
_entity_poly.entity_id
_entity_poly.type
_entity_poly.pdbx_seq_one_letter_code
_entity_poly.pdbx_strand_id
1 'polypeptide(L)'
;MAQFDCMVCGREFKSYNQNAKYCSQTCKGTAYIKYQWKKCEHCGKEFKPRKASSKYCSLECSNIGRKNKAANKQADCIGVPFE
;
A
#
# COMPACT_ATOMS: atom_id res chain seq x y z
N MET A 1 9.62 27.66 -12.96
CA MET A 1 9.08 26.51 -12.20
C MET A 1 7.92 27.03 -11.38
N ALA A 2 6.70 26.55 -11.62
CA ALA A 2 5.54 27.04 -10.89
C ALA A 2 5.37 26.26 -9.56
N GLN A 3 4.97 26.98 -8.53
CA GLN A 3 4.69 26.44 -7.19
C GLN A 3 3.19 26.19 -7.11
N PHE A 4 2.81 24.96 -6.77
CA PHE A 4 1.42 24.51 -6.69
C PHE A 4 1.13 23.96 -5.30
N ASP A 5 -0.11 24.09 -4.87
CA ASP A 5 -0.62 23.45 -3.66
C ASP A 5 -1.14 22.04 -3.98
N CYS A 6 -0.83 21.10 -3.07
CA CYS A 6 -1.34 19.74 -3.14
C CYS A 6 -2.77 19.68 -2.59
N MET A 7 -3.79 19.45 -3.42
CA MET A 7 -5.18 19.33 -2.93
C MET A 7 -5.44 18.21 -1.90
N VAL A 8 -4.53 17.26 -1.76
CA VAL A 8 -4.67 16.12 -0.83
C VAL A 8 -3.97 16.38 0.50
N CYS A 9 -2.89 17.14 0.48
CA CYS A 9 -1.94 17.23 1.57
C CYS A 9 -1.61 18.67 1.98
N GLY A 10 -2.11 19.67 1.24
CA GLY A 10 -1.91 21.10 1.47
C GLY A 10 -0.47 21.60 1.26
N ARG A 11 0.48 20.70 0.96
CA ARG A 11 1.89 21.09 0.81
C ARG A 11 2.14 21.75 -0.54
N GLU A 12 2.95 22.79 -0.49
CA GLU A 12 3.48 23.43 -1.67
C GLU A 12 4.54 22.55 -2.33
N PHE A 13 4.46 22.42 -3.65
CA PHE A 13 5.42 21.66 -4.44
C PHE A 13 5.73 22.36 -5.75
N LYS A 14 6.96 22.15 -6.24
CA LYS A 14 7.40 22.69 -7.52
C LYS A 14 7.16 21.65 -8.61
N SER A 15 6.45 22.04 -9.67
CA SER A 15 6.25 21.17 -10.82
C SER A 15 6.58 21.88 -12.12
N TYR A 16 7.03 21.10 -13.10
CA TYR A 16 7.15 21.54 -14.49
C TYR A 16 5.81 21.49 -15.22
N ASN A 17 4.88 20.66 -14.76
CA ASN A 17 3.54 20.54 -15.35
C ASN A 17 2.60 21.60 -14.78
N GLN A 18 2.03 22.45 -15.63
CA GLN A 18 1.08 23.49 -15.22
C GLN A 18 -0.27 22.91 -14.73
N ASN A 19 -0.57 21.66 -15.09
CA ASN A 19 -1.77 20.94 -14.65
C ASN A 19 -1.52 20.01 -13.43
N ALA A 20 -0.38 20.16 -12.75
CA ALA A 20 -0.06 19.31 -11.60
C ALA A 20 -0.92 19.69 -10.39
N LYS A 21 -1.81 18.78 -9.98
CA LYS A 21 -2.75 18.95 -8.85
C LYS A 21 -2.30 18.27 -7.55
N TYR A 22 -1.25 17.44 -7.62
CA TYR A 22 -0.79 16.59 -6.52
C TYR A 22 0.74 16.60 -6.45
N CYS A 23 1.29 16.69 -5.24
CA CYS A 23 2.75 16.74 -5.06
C CYS A 23 3.48 15.43 -5.34
N SER A 24 2.77 14.29 -5.33
CA SER A 24 3.38 12.95 -5.42
C SER A 24 2.38 11.90 -5.88
N GLN A 25 2.89 10.77 -6.37
CA GLN A 25 2.09 9.60 -6.77
C GLN A 25 1.27 9.04 -5.60
N THR A 26 1.75 9.17 -4.37
CA THR A 26 1.01 8.81 -3.15
C THR A 26 -0.25 9.66 -3.01
N CYS A 27 -0.12 10.99 -3.09
CA CYS A 27 -1.24 11.92 -3.00
C CYS A 27 -2.25 11.72 -4.13
N LYS A 28 -1.72 11.59 -5.37
CA LYS A 28 -2.53 11.21 -6.53
C LYS A 28 -3.31 9.93 -6.22
N GLY A 29 -2.60 8.89 -5.77
CA GLY A 29 -3.17 7.62 -5.33
C GLY A 29 -4.35 7.81 -4.38
N THR A 30 -4.18 8.56 -3.30
CA THR A 30 -5.19 8.86 -2.27
C THR A 30 -6.43 9.54 -2.85
N ALA A 31 -6.26 10.52 -3.76
CA ALA A 31 -7.37 11.19 -4.43
C ALA A 31 -8.19 10.25 -5.33
N TYR A 32 -7.53 9.27 -5.97
CA TYR A 32 -8.21 8.25 -6.76
C TYR A 32 -8.80 7.10 -5.93
N ILE A 33 -8.57 7.05 -4.61
CA ILE A 33 -9.19 6.02 -3.75
C ILE A 33 -10.66 6.37 -3.52
N LYS A 34 -11.53 5.75 -4.32
CA LYS A 34 -13.00 5.86 -4.24
C LYS A 34 -13.62 5.03 -3.10
N TYR A 35 -12.83 4.23 -2.40
CA TYR A 35 -13.34 3.27 -1.41
C TYR A 35 -13.46 3.87 0.01
N GLN A 36 -14.46 3.38 0.75
CA GLN A 36 -14.70 3.71 2.15
C GLN A 36 -13.63 3.11 3.08
N TRP A 37 -13.53 3.66 4.29
CA TRP A 37 -12.67 3.13 5.35
C TRP A 37 -13.08 1.69 5.67
N LYS A 38 -12.11 0.79 5.71
CA LYS A 38 -12.30 -0.62 6.10
C LYS A 38 -11.42 -0.94 7.29
N LYS A 39 -11.84 -1.92 8.08
CA LYS A 39 -11.03 -2.49 9.15
C LYS A 39 -10.16 -3.61 8.60
N CYS A 40 -8.91 -3.63 9.03
CA CYS A 40 -7.94 -4.68 8.74
C CYS A 40 -8.36 -5.99 9.40
N GLU A 41 -8.56 -7.07 8.63
CA GLU A 41 -8.92 -8.38 9.19
C GLU A 41 -7.84 -8.95 10.12
N HIS A 42 -6.57 -8.58 9.92
CA HIS A 42 -5.44 -9.10 10.71
C HIS A 42 -5.12 -8.27 11.96
N CYS A 43 -5.44 -6.97 11.94
CA CYS A 43 -4.88 -6.01 12.87
C CYS A 43 -5.92 -5.04 13.45
N GLY A 44 -7.18 -5.11 12.99
CA GLY A 44 -8.29 -4.27 13.46
C GLY A 44 -8.20 -2.78 13.07
N LYS A 45 -7.04 -2.30 12.63
CA LYS A 45 -6.83 -0.89 12.26
C LYS A 45 -7.71 -0.46 11.09
N GLU A 46 -8.25 0.74 11.19
CA GLU A 46 -9.00 1.40 10.13
C GLU A 46 -8.04 1.91 9.07
N PHE A 47 -8.27 1.52 7.82
CA PHE A 47 -7.46 1.92 6.70
C PHE A 47 -8.32 2.15 5.47
N LYS A 48 -7.82 2.98 4.55
CA LYS A 48 -8.49 3.21 3.26
C LYS A 48 -7.93 2.20 2.23
N PRO A 49 -8.72 1.21 1.79
CA PRO A 49 -8.23 0.20 0.86
C PRO A 49 -7.99 0.82 -0.53
N ARG A 50 -6.84 0.51 -1.13
CA ARG A 50 -6.51 0.98 -2.49
C ARG A 50 -7.21 0.18 -3.59
N LYS A 51 -7.61 -1.06 -3.31
CA LYS A 51 -8.34 -1.97 -4.22
C LYS A 51 -9.55 -2.55 -3.51
N ALA A 52 -10.62 -2.87 -4.27
CA ALA A 52 -11.82 -3.48 -3.71
C ALA A 52 -11.53 -4.79 -2.94
N SER A 53 -10.60 -5.62 -3.45
CA SER A 53 -10.17 -6.88 -2.84
C SER A 53 -9.14 -6.73 -1.70
N SER A 54 -8.72 -5.52 -1.34
CA SER A 54 -7.77 -5.33 -0.23
C SER A 54 -8.47 -5.50 1.13
N LYS A 55 -8.06 -6.54 1.86
CA LYS A 55 -8.56 -6.95 3.18
C LYS A 55 -7.66 -6.52 4.35
N TYR A 56 -6.44 -6.10 4.05
CA TYR A 56 -5.38 -5.81 5.01
C TYR A 56 -4.89 -4.37 4.85
N CYS A 57 -4.50 -3.74 5.96
CA CYS A 57 -4.10 -2.33 5.97
C CYS A 57 -2.79 -2.06 5.22
N SER A 58 -1.88 -3.04 5.22
CA SER A 58 -0.54 -2.92 4.69
C SER A 58 -0.11 -4.22 4.02
N LEU A 59 0.91 -4.13 3.17
CA LEU A 59 1.54 -5.30 2.55
C LEU A 59 2.03 -6.29 3.61
N GLU A 60 2.51 -5.79 4.75
CA GLU A 60 2.96 -6.59 5.89
C GLU A 60 1.86 -7.52 6.42
N CYS A 61 0.68 -6.98 6.75
CA CYS A 61 -0.47 -7.77 7.20
C CYS A 61 -0.92 -8.79 6.13
N SER A 62 -0.87 -8.40 4.85
CA SER A 62 -1.15 -9.34 3.76
C SER A 62 -0.09 -10.44 3.67
N ASN A 63 1.16 -10.14 4.00
CA ASN A 63 2.25 -11.11 3.96
C ASN A 63 2.14 -12.10 5.12
N ILE A 64 1.76 -11.66 6.32
CA ILE A 64 1.54 -12.55 7.48
C ILE A 64 0.41 -13.55 7.18
N GLY A 65 -0.71 -13.07 6.62
CA GLY A 65 -1.81 -13.95 6.18
C GLY A 65 -1.41 -14.92 5.05
N ARG A 66 -0.51 -14.50 4.14
CA ARG A 66 0.03 -15.37 3.07
C ARG A 66 1.05 -16.38 3.58
N LYS A 67 1.93 -16.00 4.49
CA LYS A 67 2.95 -16.88 5.09
C LYS A 67 2.32 -18.07 5.80
N ASN A 68 1.17 -17.87 6.45
CA ASN A 68 0.39 -18.98 7.03
C ASN A 68 -0.10 -20.01 5.98
N LYS A 69 -0.31 -19.62 4.71
CA LYS A 69 -0.64 -20.57 3.63
C LYS A 69 0.60 -21.17 2.94
N ALA A 70 1.72 -20.45 2.92
CA ALA A 70 2.96 -20.92 2.30
C ALA A 70 3.80 -21.83 3.21
N ALA A 71 3.62 -21.77 4.53
CA ALA A 71 4.30 -22.65 5.48
C ALA A 71 3.91 -24.14 5.34
N ASN A 72 2.84 -24.46 4.61
CA ASN A 72 2.49 -25.83 4.25
C ASN A 72 3.14 -26.30 2.92
N LYS A 73 4.12 -25.56 2.38
CA LYS A 73 4.88 -25.95 1.20
C LYS A 73 6.39 -25.70 1.37
N GLN A 74 6.87 -25.94 2.59
CA GLN A 74 8.30 -25.98 2.90
C GLN A 74 8.58 -27.20 3.80
N ALA A 75 8.16 -28.36 3.31
CA ALA A 75 8.55 -29.67 3.81
C ALA A 75 9.05 -30.52 2.63
N ASP A 76 9.90 -29.93 1.78
CA ASP A 76 10.77 -30.69 0.89
C ASP A 76 11.98 -29.83 0.55
N CYS A 77 12.95 -29.83 1.46
CA CYS A 77 14.37 -29.57 1.26
C CYS A 77 15.04 -30.10 2.54
N ILE A 78 14.87 -31.40 2.78
CA ILE A 78 15.73 -32.15 3.70
C ILE A 78 17.15 -31.96 3.18
N GLY A 79 18.00 -31.46 4.07
CA GLY A 79 19.33 -31.00 3.74
C GLY A 79 20.24 -32.09 3.20
N VAL A 80 21.24 -31.64 2.47
CA VAL A 80 22.51 -32.35 2.36
C VAL A 80 23.61 -31.40 2.82
N PRO A 81 24.37 -31.74 3.88
CA PRO A 81 25.56 -31.00 4.26
C PRO A 81 26.60 -31.13 3.14
N PHE A 82 27.23 -30.00 2.79
CA PHE A 82 28.37 -29.92 1.88
C PHE A 82 29.65 -30.15 2.70
N GLU A 83 30.33 -31.27 2.46
CA GLU A 83 31.74 -31.51 2.79
C GLU A 83 32.56 -31.54 1.50
#